data_AF-Q2LPW7-F1
#
_entry.id   AF-Q2LPW7-F1
#
_cell.length_a   1.000
_cell.length_b   1.000
_cell.length_c   1.000
_cell.angle_alpha   90.00
_cell.angle_beta   90.00
_cell.angle_gamma   90.00
#
_symmetry.space_group_name_H-M   'P 1'
#
loop_
_entity.id
_entity.type
_entity.pdbx_description
1 polymer ?
#
loop_
_entity_poly.entity_id
_entity_poly.type
_entity_poly.pdbx_seq_one_letter_code
_entity_poly.pdbx_strand_id
1 'polypeptide(L)'
;MEATAANTVFTTHTPVPAGHDLFEQEMIWGYFRDCFNDLGVQRDDFMRLGGASYGRDFNMTKLALSGTRHHNGVSRIHGRVSSIILSDMWPQVRPCESPMDFITNGVHVSTFLAKEWQDPFEMGLMMWL
;
A
#
# COMPACT_ATOMS: atom_id res chain seq x y z
N MET A 1 -15.43 -7.34 -6.04
CA MET A 1 -14.14 -6.93 -5.45
C MET A 1 -13.71 -7.76 -4.25
N GLU A 2 -14.62 -8.33 -3.45
CA GLU A 2 -14.26 -9.04 -2.21
C GLU A 2 -13.20 -10.14 -2.37
N ALA A 3 -13.34 -11.01 -3.38
CA ALA A 3 -12.37 -12.07 -3.64
C ALA A 3 -10.97 -11.51 -3.96
N THR A 4 -10.88 -10.43 -4.73
CA THR A 4 -9.61 -9.75 -5.01
C THR A 4 -9.04 -9.12 -3.74
N ALA A 5 -9.87 -8.40 -2.99
CA ALA A 5 -9.42 -7.67 -1.81
C ALA A 5 -8.93 -8.60 -0.70
N ALA A 6 -9.59 -9.73 -0.49
CA ALA A 6 -9.18 -10.74 0.48
C ALA A 6 -7.84 -11.42 0.12
N ASN A 7 -7.46 -11.43 -1.16
CA ASN A 7 -6.24 -12.09 -1.65
C ASN A 7 -5.13 -11.10 -2.06
N THR A 8 -5.29 -9.81 -1.76
CA THR A 8 -4.33 -8.78 -2.16
C THR A 8 -3.88 -7.96 -0.95
N VAL A 9 -2.58 -7.70 -0.87
CA VAL A 9 -1.93 -6.89 0.16
C VAL A 9 -1.34 -5.63 -0.47
N PHE A 10 -1.50 -4.49 0.17
CA PHE A 10 -0.90 -3.23 -0.26
C PHE A 10 0.18 -2.77 0.71
N THR A 11 1.39 -2.54 0.21
CA THR A 11 2.48 -1.94 1.00
C THR A 11 2.79 -0.56 0.47
N THR A 12 2.74 0.45 1.33
CA THR A 12 3.17 1.81 0.97
C THR A 12 4.61 2.06 1.40
N HIS A 13 5.35 2.73 0.51
CA HIS A 13 6.70 3.23 0.73
C HIS A 13 6.76 4.77 0.73
N THR A 14 5.62 5.43 0.54
CA THR A 14 5.54 6.88 0.39
C THR A 14 5.11 7.53 1.72
N PRO A 15 6.00 8.23 2.44
CA PRO A 15 5.69 8.79 3.75
C PRO A 15 5.05 10.18 3.69
N VAL A 16 4.74 10.70 2.49
CA VAL A 16 4.20 12.05 2.30
C VAL A 16 3.06 12.05 1.28
N PRO A 17 1.98 12.84 1.49
CA PRO A 17 0.83 12.86 0.57
C PRO A 17 1.21 13.26 -0.86
N ALA A 18 2.18 14.17 -1.01
CA ALA A 18 2.64 14.67 -2.31
C ALA A 18 3.33 13.60 -3.17
N GLY A 19 3.74 12.47 -2.58
CA GLY A 19 4.32 11.35 -3.32
C GLY A 19 3.31 10.28 -3.71
N HIS A 20 2.02 10.48 -3.44
CA HIS A 20 0.99 9.58 -3.96
C HIS A 20 0.69 9.94 -5.42
N ASP A 21 0.54 8.92 -6.25
CA ASP A 21 0.21 9.15 -7.66
C ASP A 21 -1.23 9.65 -7.80
N LEU A 22 -1.37 10.89 -8.26
CA LEU A 22 -2.61 11.59 -8.54
C LEU A 22 -2.69 11.86 -10.04
N PHE A 23 -3.82 11.51 -10.66
CA PHE A 23 -4.02 11.69 -12.09
C PHE A 23 -5.38 12.32 -12.39
N GLU A 24 -5.45 13.11 -13.45
CA GLU A 24 -6.71 13.63 -13.95
C GLU A 24 -7.65 12.50 -14.37
N GLN A 25 -8.95 12.66 -14.09
CA GLN A 25 -9.94 11.60 -14.34
C GLN A 25 -10.05 11.20 -15.80
N GLU A 26 -9.92 12.16 -16.72
CA GLU A 26 -9.97 11.87 -18.17
C GLU A 26 -8.76 11.05 -18.63
N MET A 27 -7.58 11.27 -18.02
CA MET A 27 -6.40 10.46 -18.30
C MET A 27 -6.63 9.01 -17.86
N ILE A 28 -7.09 8.81 -16.61
CA ILE A 28 -7.41 7.48 -16.09
C ILE A 28 -8.48 6.80 -16.94
N TRP A 29 -9.54 7.52 -17.32
CA TRP A 29 -10.60 6.96 -18.16
C TRP A 29 -10.07 6.56 -19.54
N GLY A 30 -9.22 7.39 -20.16
CA GLY A 30 -8.61 7.10 -21.45
C GLY A 30 -7.82 5.79 -21.47
N TYR A 31 -7.11 5.46 -20.39
CA TYR A 31 -6.30 4.25 -20.29
C TYR A 31 -7.07 3.01 -19.79
N PHE A 32 -8.04 3.19 -18.90
CA PHE A 32 -8.66 2.07 -18.19
C PHE A 32 -10.09 1.73 -18.65
N ARG A 33 -10.72 2.57 -19.50
CA ARG A 33 -12.12 2.37 -19.92
C ARG A 33 -12.43 0.95 -20.41
N ASP A 34 -11.55 0.36 -21.23
CA ASP A 34 -11.85 -0.91 -21.89
C ASP A 34 -11.78 -2.06 -20.87
N CYS A 35 -10.77 -2.02 -19.98
CA CYS A 35 -10.66 -2.94 -18.85
C CYS A 35 -11.90 -2.93 -17.96
N PHE A 36 -12.43 -1.75 -17.61
CA PHE A 36 -13.59 -1.66 -16.74
C PHE A 36 -14.93 -1.94 -17.44
N ASN A 37 -15.02 -1.66 -18.75
CA ASN A 37 -16.17 -2.07 -19.55
C ASN A 37 -16.28 -3.60 -19.62
N ASP A 38 -15.15 -4.30 -19.79
CA ASP A 38 -15.11 -5.76 -19.80
C ASP A 38 -15.54 -6.37 -18.45
N LEU A 39 -15.28 -5.66 -17.35
CA LEU A 39 -15.69 -6.03 -16.00
C LEU A 39 -17.13 -5.61 -15.66
N GLY A 40 -17.83 -4.91 -16.55
CA GLY A 40 -19.19 -4.39 -16.31
C GLY A 40 -19.26 -3.30 -15.23
N VAL A 41 -18.17 -2.59 -14.98
CA VAL A 41 -18.08 -1.52 -13.96
C VAL A 41 -18.38 -0.18 -14.60
N GLN A 42 -19.33 0.56 -14.03
CA GLN A 42 -19.65 1.91 -14.49
C GLN A 42 -18.53 2.89 -14.17
N ARG A 43 -18.33 3.89 -15.04
CA ARG A 43 -17.28 4.92 -14.88
C ARG A 43 -17.28 5.55 -13.49
N ASP A 44 -18.44 5.97 -13.00
CA ASP A 44 -18.54 6.66 -11.71
C ASP A 44 -18.18 5.75 -10.54
N ASP A 45 -18.54 4.47 -10.61
CA ASP A 45 -18.18 3.49 -9.59
C ASP A 45 -16.68 3.21 -9.60
N PHE A 46 -16.06 3.16 -10.80
CA PHE A 46 -14.61 3.06 -10.93
C PHE A 46 -13.91 4.30 -10.36
N MET A 47 -14.36 5.51 -10.69
CA MET A 47 -13.76 6.75 -10.20
C MET A 47 -13.84 6.85 -8.66
N ARG A 48 -14.92 6.36 -8.05
CA ARG A 48 -15.05 6.28 -6.59
C ARG A 48 -13.97 5.42 -5.93
N LEU A 49 -13.48 4.36 -6.58
CA LEU A 49 -12.41 3.52 -6.02
C LEU A 49 -11.11 4.31 -5.82
N GLY A 50 -10.80 5.25 -6.72
CA GLY A 50 -9.66 6.16 -6.58
C GLY A 50 -9.93 7.37 -5.69
N GLY A 51 -11.09 7.44 -5.03
CA GLY A 51 -11.53 8.60 -4.26
C GLY A 51 -11.79 9.87 -5.10
N ALA A 52 -11.89 9.71 -6.43
CA ALA A 52 -12.24 10.79 -7.33
C ALA A 52 -13.74 11.07 -7.22
N SER A 53 -14.08 12.20 -6.61
CA SER A 53 -15.45 12.74 -6.56
C SER A 53 -15.38 14.24 -6.83
N TYR A 54 -16.27 14.77 -7.66
CA TYR A 54 -16.43 16.21 -7.90
C TYR A 54 -15.11 16.96 -8.18
N GLY A 55 -14.50 16.71 -9.35
CA GLY A 55 -13.32 17.48 -9.81
C GLY A 55 -12.01 17.21 -9.06
N ARG A 56 -11.96 16.20 -8.19
CA ARG A 56 -10.71 15.73 -7.57
C ARG A 56 -9.97 14.74 -8.46
N ASP A 57 -8.66 14.78 -8.41
CA ASP A 57 -7.80 13.80 -9.08
C ASP A 57 -8.05 12.38 -8.56
N PHE A 58 -7.84 11.43 -9.44
CA PHE A 58 -7.88 10.01 -9.14
C PHE A 58 -6.60 9.61 -8.40
N ASN A 59 -6.74 9.03 -7.22
CA ASN A 59 -5.61 8.63 -6.38
C ASN A 59 -5.37 7.13 -6.47
N MET A 60 -4.22 6.73 -7.02
CA MET A 60 -3.87 5.31 -7.16
C MET A 60 -3.68 4.59 -5.83
N THR A 61 -3.23 5.29 -4.80
CA THR A 61 -3.14 4.73 -3.44
C THR A 61 -4.53 4.38 -2.91
N LYS A 62 -5.54 5.23 -3.15
CA LYS A 62 -6.93 4.93 -2.75
C LYS A 62 -7.54 3.78 -3.56
N LEU A 63 -7.23 3.69 -4.84
CA LEU A 63 -7.61 2.53 -5.65
C LEU A 63 -7.03 1.24 -5.06
N ALA A 64 -5.73 1.25 -4.73
CA ALA A 64 -5.07 0.10 -4.12
C ALA A 64 -5.75 -0.29 -2.80
N LEU A 65 -5.95 0.66 -1.89
CA LEU A 65 -6.63 0.44 -0.60
C LEU A 65 -8.06 -0.07 -0.75
N SER A 66 -8.80 0.41 -1.74
CA SER A 66 -10.16 -0.09 -2.04
C SER A 66 -10.14 -1.55 -2.50
N GLY A 67 -9.05 -1.99 -3.12
CA GLY A 67 -8.84 -3.32 -3.67
C GLY A 67 -8.10 -4.31 -2.77
N THR A 68 -7.87 -3.99 -1.49
CA THR A 68 -7.08 -4.80 -0.56
C THR A 68 -7.74 -4.88 0.83
N ARG A 69 -7.37 -5.90 1.63
CA ARG A 69 -7.82 -6.04 3.03
C ARG A 69 -6.70 -5.93 4.06
N HIS A 70 -5.46 -6.03 3.61
CA HIS A 70 -4.27 -5.87 4.45
C HIS A 70 -3.39 -4.78 3.86
N HIS A 71 -3.02 -3.80 4.70
CA HIS A 71 -2.24 -2.64 4.29
C HIS A 71 -1.13 -2.38 5.30
N ASN A 72 0.09 -2.12 4.83
CA ASN A 72 1.21 -1.86 5.75
C ASN A 72 2.15 -0.76 5.25
N GLY A 73 2.69 0.01 6.19
CA GLY A 73 3.89 0.81 5.98
C GLY A 73 5.15 -0.05 6.18
N VAL A 74 6.29 0.47 5.72
CA VAL A 74 7.59 -0.24 5.77
C VAL A 74 8.43 -0.02 7.04
N SER A 75 7.85 0.63 8.05
CA SER A 75 8.41 0.77 9.40
C SER A 75 7.29 1.17 10.36
N ARG A 76 7.52 1.03 11.68
CA ARG A 76 6.54 1.44 12.71
C ARG A 76 6.11 2.89 12.58
N ILE A 77 7.08 3.79 12.40
CA ILE A 77 6.80 5.22 12.23
C ILE A 77 6.04 5.43 10.93
N HIS A 78 6.43 4.74 9.86
CA HIS A 78 5.76 4.89 8.58
C HIS A 78 4.29 4.45 8.64
N GLY A 79 3.98 3.28 9.21
CA GLY A 79 2.59 2.82 9.38
C GLY A 79 1.72 3.85 10.12
N ARG A 80 2.25 4.45 11.19
CA ARG A 80 1.57 5.53 11.94
C ARG A 80 1.37 6.79 11.09
N VAL A 81 2.35 7.20 10.30
CA VAL A 81 2.22 8.38 9.43
C VAL A 81 1.20 8.11 8.33
N SER A 82 1.26 6.95 7.68
CA SER A 82 0.31 6.55 6.64
C SER A 82 -1.12 6.45 7.16
N SER A 83 -1.33 5.99 8.40
CA SER A 83 -2.66 5.92 8.99
C SER A 83 -3.31 7.30 9.19
N ILE A 84 -2.50 8.34 9.38
CA ILE A 84 -2.94 9.74 9.45
C ILE A 84 -3.20 10.28 8.04
N ILE A 85 -2.27 10.08 7.10
CA ILE A 85 -2.39 10.57 5.72
C ILE A 85 -3.64 10.01 5.03
N LEU A 86 -3.97 8.75 5.29
CA LEU A 86 -5.06 8.00 4.65
C LEU A 86 -6.32 7.92 5.52
N SER A 87 -6.44 8.75 6.56
CA SER A 87 -7.55 8.68 7.51
C SER A 87 -8.92 8.89 6.87
N ASP A 88 -8.97 9.58 5.73
CA ASP A 88 -10.21 9.84 5.00
C ASP A 88 -10.80 8.58 4.33
N MET A 89 -10.02 7.49 4.20
CA MET A 89 -10.53 6.17 3.80
C MET A 89 -11.38 5.51 4.90
N TRP A 90 -11.17 5.89 6.16
CA TRP A 90 -11.89 5.36 7.31
C TRP A 90 -12.39 6.51 8.19
N PRO A 91 -13.33 7.34 7.70
CA PRO A 91 -13.72 8.59 8.37
C PRO A 91 -14.34 8.39 9.76
N GLN A 92 -14.80 7.18 10.07
CA GLN A 92 -15.39 6.81 11.36
C GLN A 92 -14.38 6.12 12.30
N VAL A 93 -13.13 5.92 11.88
CA VAL A 93 -12.10 5.20 12.63
C VAL A 93 -10.96 6.17 12.93
N ARG A 94 -10.48 6.19 14.18
CA ARG A 94 -9.31 7.02 14.52
C ARG A 94 -8.08 6.48 13.79
N PRO A 95 -7.13 7.33 13.37
CA PRO A 95 -5.92 6.87 12.68
C PRO A 95 -5.14 5.77 13.40
N CYS A 96 -5.15 5.74 14.74
CA CYS A 96 -4.46 4.70 15.52
C CYS A 96 -5.22 3.36 15.61
N GLU A 97 -6.49 3.33 15.18
CA GLU A 97 -7.36 2.14 15.17
C GLU A 97 -7.68 1.69 13.74
N SER A 98 -7.13 2.38 12.74
CA SER A 98 -7.34 2.04 11.34
C SER A 98 -6.67 0.69 11.01
N PRO A 99 -7.08 0.01 9.92
CA PRO A 99 -6.48 -1.26 9.51
C PRO A 99 -5.07 -1.10 8.90
N MET A 100 -4.43 0.07 9.05
CA MET A 100 -3.08 0.32 8.57
C MET A 100 -2.04 -0.18 9.57
N ASP A 101 -1.23 -1.16 9.16
CA ASP A 101 -0.19 -1.75 10.00
C ASP A 101 1.22 -1.38 9.50
N PHE A 102 2.25 -2.08 9.98
CA PHE A 102 3.61 -1.98 9.49
C PHE A 102 4.34 -3.32 9.47
N ILE A 103 5.22 -3.46 8.47
CA ILE A 103 6.24 -4.52 8.40
C ILE A 103 7.56 -3.80 8.21
N THR A 104 8.45 -3.86 9.20
CA THR A 104 9.75 -3.21 9.10
C THR A 104 10.60 -3.92 8.04
N ASN A 105 11.09 -3.16 7.05
CA ASN A 105 11.96 -3.71 6.02
C ASN A 105 13.20 -4.38 6.60
N GLY A 106 13.62 -5.46 5.95
CA GLY A 106 14.90 -6.12 6.18
C GLY A 106 15.72 -6.16 4.89
N VAL A 107 16.95 -6.63 5.02
CA VAL A 107 17.84 -6.95 3.90
C VAL A 107 18.23 -8.42 3.98
N HIS A 108 18.46 -9.07 2.84
CA HIS A 108 18.90 -10.45 2.81
C HIS A 108 20.36 -10.54 3.30
N VAL A 109 20.57 -11.13 4.47
CA VAL A 109 21.88 -11.13 5.15
C VAL A 109 22.97 -11.69 4.26
N SER A 110 22.77 -12.85 3.63
CA SER A 110 23.84 -13.49 2.83
C SER A 110 24.22 -12.70 1.57
N THR A 111 23.38 -11.79 1.10
CA THR A 111 23.71 -10.89 -0.03
C THR A 111 24.48 -9.66 0.44
N PHE A 112 24.15 -9.11 1.61
CA PHE A 112 24.67 -7.80 2.05
C PHE A 112 25.77 -7.88 3.10
N LEU A 113 25.91 -8.99 3.82
CA LEU A 113 26.97 -9.21 4.79
C LEU A 113 28.18 -9.82 4.10
N ALA A 114 29.36 -9.23 4.30
CA ALA A 114 30.61 -9.79 3.79
C ALA A 114 30.89 -11.17 4.41
N LYS A 115 31.47 -12.10 3.63
CA LYS A 115 31.64 -13.50 4.03
C LYS A 115 32.49 -13.65 5.30
N GLU A 116 33.50 -12.80 5.46
CA GLU A 116 34.37 -12.75 6.64
C GLU A 116 33.62 -12.49 7.94
N TRP A 117 32.44 -11.87 7.85
CA TRP A 117 31.55 -11.63 8.98
C TRP A 117 30.49 -12.71 9.11
N GLN A 118 30.15 -13.44 8.05
CA GLN A 118 29.17 -14.53 8.09
C GLN A 118 29.68 -15.71 8.93
N ASP A 119 30.92 -16.16 8.69
CA ASP A 119 31.47 -17.36 9.34
C ASP A 119 31.49 -17.25 10.89
N PRO A 120 31.91 -16.12 11.50
CA PRO A 120 31.84 -15.96 12.96
C PRO A 120 30.41 -15.93 13.53
N PHE A 121 29.42 -15.37 12.80
CA PHE A 121 28.03 -15.37 13.27
C PHE A 121 27.43 -16.77 13.25
N GLU A 122 27.71 -17.59 12.23
CA GLU A 122 27.23 -18.97 12.17
C GLU A 122 27.88 -19.86 13.25
N MET A 123 29.19 -19.73 13.43
CA MET A 123 29.92 -20.46 14.49
C MET A 123 29.48 -20.03 15.89
N GLY A 124 29.26 -18.73 16.10
CA GLY A 124 28.75 -18.19 17.36
C GLY A 124 27.38 -18.75 17.71
N LEU A 125 26.44 -18.79 16.76
CA LEU A 125 25.09 -19.33 16.96
C LEU A 125 25.07 -20.82 17.30
N MET A 126 25.95 -21.62 16.69
CA MET A 126 26.11 -23.05 17.00
C MET A 126 26.63 -23.31 18.43
N MET A 127 27.30 -22.34 19.05
CA MET A 127 27.83 -22.49 20.42
C MET A 127 26.78 -22.19 21.51
N TRP A 128 25.64 -21.60 21.14
CA TRP A 128 24.52 -21.26 22.03
C TRP A 128 23.28 -22.15 21.87
N LEU A 129 23.33 -23.15 20.97
CA LEU A 129 22.33 -24.21 20.80
C LEU A 129 22.90 -25.55 21.28
#